data_AF-A0A520P427-F1
#
_entry.id   AF-A0A520P427-F1
#
_cell.length_a   1.000
_cell.length_b   1.000
_cell.length_c   1.000
_cell.angle_alpha   90.00
_cell.angle_beta   90.00
_cell.angle_gamma   90.00
#
_symmetry.space_group_name_H-M   'P 1'
#
loop_
_entity.id
_entity.type
_entity.pdbx_description
1 polymer ?
#
loop_
_entity_poly.entity_id
_entity_poly.type
_entity_poly.pdbx_seq_one_letter_code
_entity_poly.pdbx_strand_id
1 'polypeptide(L)' 'MSAQNSAFSWQEDKLVLQIFLQPSTSQNEWYGRHDGRIRIRVTAPPVGNQAN' A
#
# COMPACT_ATOMS: atom_id res chain seq x y z
N MET A 1 8.20 -5.63 22.73
CA MET A 1 8.32 -6.63 21.66
C MET A 1 7.50 -6.15 20.47
N SER A 2 8.11 -5.47 19.50
CA SER A 2 7.40 -5.08 18.29
C SER A 2 7.31 -6.31 17.39
N ALA A 3 6.12 -6.91 17.27
CA ALA A 3 5.88 -7.90 16.25
C ALA A 3 6.25 -7.28 14.89
N GLN A 4 7.18 -7.91 14.18
CA GLN A 4 7.48 -7.58 12.79
C GLN A 4 6.21 -7.87 11.99
N ASN A 5 5.37 -6.87 11.77
CA ASN A 5 4.24 -7.00 10.86
C ASN A 5 4.81 -7.10 9.45
N SER A 6 4.79 -8.31 8.89
CA SER A 6 5.14 -8.52 7.49
C SER A 6 4.16 -7.77 6.60
N ALA A 7 4.68 -7.01 5.63
CA ALA A 7 3.87 -6.24 4.70
C ALA A 7 3.13 -7.10 3.67
N PHE A 8 3.34 -8.41 3.70
CA PHE A 8 2.69 -9.37 2.82
C PHE A 8 2.53 -10.74 3.50
N SER A 9 1.56 -11.49 3.03
CA SER A 9 1.31 -12.88 3.41
C SER A 9 0.77 -13.66 2.23
N TRP A 10 1.15 -14.92 2.09
CA TRP A 10 0.45 -15.85 1.22
C TRP A 10 -0.78 -16.39 1.95
N GLN A 11 -1.92 -16.39 1.28
CA GLN A 11 -3.16 -17.02 1.71
C GLN A 11 -3.58 -17.97 0.60
N GLU A 12 -3.36 -19.27 0.80
CA GLU A 12 -3.52 -20.30 -0.23
C GLU A 12 -2.67 -19.95 -1.47
N ASP A 13 -3.31 -19.69 -2.61
CA ASP A 13 -2.68 -19.31 -3.88
C ASP A 13 -2.62 -17.79 -4.10
N LYS A 14 -3.01 -16.98 -3.10
CA LYS A 14 -3.08 -15.51 -3.20
C LYS A 14 -1.98 -14.84 -2.40
N LEU A 15 -1.32 -13.88 -3.04
CA LEU A 15 -0.45 -12.93 -2.34
C LEU A 15 -1.27 -11.75 -1.84
N VAL A 16 -1.39 -11.61 -0.53
CA VAL A 16 -2.07 -10.48 0.11
C VAL A 16 -1.04 -9.47 0.57
N LEU A 17 -1.19 -8.22 0.13
CA LEU A 17 -0.30 -7.12 0.47
C LEU A 17 -0.99 -6.17 1.46
N GLN A 18 -0.28 -5.81 2.52
CA GLN A 18 -0.65 -4.73 3.41
C GLN A 18 -0.05 -3.44 2.86
N ILE A 19 -0.90 -2.58 2.31
CA ILE A 19 -0.47 -1.34 1.64
C ILE A 19 -0.85 -0.10 2.45
N PHE A 20 -0.07 0.96 2.26
CA PHE A 20 -0.41 2.33 2.61
C PHE A 20 -0.52 3.12 1.32
N LEU A 21 -1.75 3.46 0.94
CA LEU A 21 -2.03 4.20 -0.28
C LEU A 21 -1.93 5.71 -0.03
N GLN A 22 -1.13 6.39 -0.82
CA GLN A 22 -1.01 7.84 -0.81
C GLN A 22 -1.52 8.40 -2.15
N PRO A 23 -2.72 9.01 -2.15
CA PRO A 23 -3.32 9.60 -3.34
C PRO A 23 -2.78 11.01 -3.63
N SER A 24 -3.23 11.58 -4.75
CA SER A 24 -2.92 12.95 -5.20
C SER A 24 -1.43 13.24 -5.35
N THR A 25 -0.67 12.29 -5.88
CA THR A 25 0.77 12.44 -6.10
C THR A 25 1.13 12.76 -7.54
N SER A 26 2.36 13.22 -7.80
CA SER A 26 2.82 13.56 -9.16
C SER A 26 2.93 12.37 -10.12
N GLN A 27 3.06 11.16 -9.60
CA GLN A 27 3.21 9.93 -10.38
C GLN A 27 2.71 8.71 -9.61
N ASN A 28 2.40 7.64 -10.34
CA ASN A 28 2.06 6.33 -9.80
C ASN A 28 3.35 5.54 -9.55
N GLU A 29 3.61 5.10 -8.33
CA GLU A 29 4.85 4.40 -8.00
C GLU A 29 4.79 3.55 -6.73
N TRP A 30 5.60 2.48 -6.70
CA TRP A 30 5.97 1.79 -5.48
C TRP A 30 7.03 2.62 -4.76
N TYR A 31 6.63 3.32 -3.71
CA TYR A 31 7.48 4.34 -3.10
C TYR A 31 8.37 3.80 -1.98
N GLY A 32 8.02 2.66 -1.36
CA GLY A 32 8.84 2.01 -0.34
C GLY A 32 8.02 1.37 0.77
N ARG A 33 8.55 1.37 2.00
CA ARG A 33 7.85 0.87 3.19
C ARG A 33 7.49 2.00 4.15
N HIS A 34 6.34 1.90 4.81
CA HIS A 34 5.89 2.81 5.86
C HIS A 34 5.19 1.99 6.95
N ASP A 35 5.69 2.05 8.19
CA ASP A 35 5.11 1.38 9.36
C ASP A 35 4.74 -0.10 9.15
N GLY A 36 5.64 -0.85 8.50
CA GLY A 36 5.43 -2.28 8.20
C GLY A 36 4.50 -2.57 7.02
N ARG A 37 4.08 -1.55 6.27
CA ARG A 37 3.26 -1.66 5.05
C ARG A 37 4.03 -1.21 3.82
N ILE A 38 3.58 -1.62 2.64
CA ILE A 38 4.12 -1.14 1.37
C ILE A 38 3.45 0.18 1.01
N ARG A 39 4.21 1.25 0.84
CA ARG A 39 3.71 2.56 0.42
C ARG A 39 3.57 2.59 -1.10
N ILE A 40 2.34 2.81 -1.54
CA ILE A 40 1.98 2.98 -2.95
C ILE A 40 1.49 4.41 -3.12
N ARG A 41 1.98 5.09 -4.15
CA ARG A 41 1.55 6.44 -4.52
C ARG A 41 0.70 6.37 -5.77
N VAL A 42 -0.40 7.12 -5.79
CA VAL A 42 -1.28 7.23 -6.95
C VAL A 42 -1.63 8.67 -7.27
N THR A 43 -1.72 8.99 -8.56
CA THR A 43 -2.13 10.32 -9.04
C THR A 43 -3.61 10.57 -8.79
N ALA A 44 -4.42 9.51 -8.74
CA ALA A 44 -5.86 9.60 -8.50
C ALA A 44 -6.17 10.32 -7.17
N PRO A 45 -7.19 11.19 -7.14
CA PRO A 45 -7.57 11.88 -5.92
C PRO A 45 -8.35 10.95 -4.96
N PRO A 46 -8.36 11.24 -3.65
CA PRO A 46 -9.10 10.44 -2.65
C PRO A 46 -10.62 10.65 -2.69
N VAL A 47 -11.17 11.28 -3.73
CA VAL A 47 -12.59 11.60 -3.84
C VAL A 47 -13.32 10.55 -4.67
N GLY A 48 -14.57 10.25 -4.31
CA GLY A 48 -15.42 9.36 -5.09
C GLY A 48 -14.84 7.97 -5.35
N ASN A 49 -14.02 7.44 -4.43
CA ASN A 49 -13.38 6.13 -4.55
C ASN A 49 -12.38 5.98 -5.72
N GLN A 50 -11.90 7.08 -6.32
CA GLN A 50 -11.02 7.01 -7.50
C GLN A 50 -9.63 6.44 -7.23
N ALA A 51 -9.18 6.48 -5.97
CA ALA A 51 -7.90 5.94 -5.55
C ALA A 51 -7.97 4.47 -5.08
N ASN A 52 -9.17 3.94 -4.81
CA ASN A 52 -9.38 2.63 -4.18
C ASN A 52 -9.71 1.52 -5.17
#